data_AF-A0A5C9C0X1-F1
#
_entry.id   AF-A0A5C9C0X1-F1
#
_cell.length_a   1.000
_cell.length_b   1.000
_cell.length_c   1.000
_cell.angle_alpha   90.00
_cell.angle_beta   90.00
_cell.angle_gamma   90.00
#
_symmetry.space_group_name_H-M   'P 1'
#
loop_
_entity.id
_entity.type
_entity.pdbx_description
1 polymer ?
#
loop_
_entity_poly.entity_id
_entity_poly.type
_entity_poly.pdbx_seq_one_letter_code
_entity_poly.pdbx_strand_id
1 'polypeptide(L)'
;QHKGYPFYTVGQRKGLDIALGKPAYVTAIDPTNNTVVLGDESDLEQNDMMVAKINWIKYDGISDGMEAITRIRYKDRGALSNLYNEPDGRIRARFYENVKSIAPGQSAVFYEGNDVIGGGNILRGELILS
;
A
#
# COMPACT_ATOMS: atom_id res chain seq x y z
N GLN A 1 -14.99 -19.68 -6.52
CA GLN A 1 -13.68 -19.98 -7.14
C GLN A 1 -13.26 -18.73 -7.91
N HIS A 2 -12.07 -18.19 -7.65
CA HIS A 2 -11.59 -16.93 -8.25
C HIS A 2 -10.66 -17.18 -9.44
N LYS A 3 -10.36 -16.14 -10.24
CA LYS A 3 -9.51 -16.23 -11.46
C LYS A 3 -8.00 -16.45 -11.17
N GLY A 4 -7.63 -16.71 -9.92
CA GLY A 4 -6.24 -16.69 -9.43
C GLY A 4 -5.90 -15.37 -8.73
N TYR A 5 -5.00 -15.41 -7.74
CA TYR A 5 -4.67 -14.23 -6.92
C TYR A 5 -4.11 -13.01 -7.69
N PRO A 6 -3.41 -13.12 -8.84
CA PRO A 6 -2.82 -11.94 -9.51
C PRO A 6 -3.84 -10.91 -10.04
N PHE A 7 -5.11 -11.28 -10.09
CA PHE A 7 -6.21 -10.38 -10.47
C PHE A 7 -6.84 -9.65 -9.28
N TYR A 8 -6.28 -9.87 -8.09
CA TYR A 8 -6.77 -9.31 -6.86
C TYR A 8 -5.70 -8.45 -6.20
N THR A 9 -6.17 -7.39 -5.56
CA THR A 9 -5.35 -6.50 -4.78
C THR A 9 -5.95 -6.41 -3.40
N VAL A 10 -5.18 -6.51 -2.32
CA VAL A 10 -5.72 -6.21 -0.98
C VAL A 10 -6.31 -4.78 -0.99
N GLY A 11 -7.39 -4.51 -0.25
CA GLY A 11 -8.21 -3.29 -0.37
C GLY A 11 -9.13 -3.21 -1.60
N GLN A 12 -9.06 -4.15 -2.55
CA GLN A 12 -9.98 -4.17 -3.70
C GLN A 12 -11.42 -4.45 -3.25
N ARG A 13 -12.35 -3.58 -3.65
CA ARG A 13 -13.80 -3.71 -3.40
C ARG A 13 -14.60 -4.06 -4.66
N LYS A 14 -14.21 -3.53 -5.82
CA LYS A 14 -14.92 -3.69 -7.10
C LYS A 14 -14.35 -4.87 -7.89
N GLY A 15 -15.18 -5.52 -8.72
CA GLY A 15 -14.72 -6.61 -9.59
C GLY A 15 -14.38 -7.92 -8.85
N LEU A 16 -14.93 -8.11 -7.65
CA LEU A 16 -14.74 -9.34 -6.87
C LEU A 16 -15.61 -10.50 -7.37
N ASP A 17 -16.60 -10.25 -8.24
CA ASP A 17 -17.52 -11.23 -8.83
C ASP A 17 -18.17 -12.19 -7.81
N ILE A 18 -18.32 -11.76 -6.55
CA ILE A 18 -18.89 -12.54 -5.45
C ILE A 18 -19.95 -11.68 -4.74
N ALA A 19 -21.15 -12.24 -4.58
CA ALA A 19 -22.23 -11.61 -3.81
C ALA A 19 -22.18 -12.08 -2.36
N LEU A 20 -21.60 -11.28 -1.46
CA LEU A 20 -21.50 -11.58 -0.03
C LEU A 20 -22.66 -11.02 0.80
N GLY A 21 -23.66 -10.38 0.17
CA GLY A 21 -24.77 -9.72 0.87
C GLY A 21 -24.38 -8.47 1.69
N LYS A 22 -23.07 -8.21 1.82
CA LYS A 22 -22.46 -7.03 2.43
C LYS A 22 -21.27 -6.55 1.59
N PRO A 23 -20.89 -5.26 1.67
CA PRO A 23 -19.63 -4.78 1.10
C PRO A 23 -18.46 -5.61 1.63
N ALA A 24 -17.54 -6.00 0.73
CA ALA A 24 -16.36 -6.75 1.08
C ALA A 24 -15.15 -6.15 0.37
N TYR A 25 -14.01 -6.28 1.03
CA TYR A 25 -12.70 -5.90 0.55
C TYR A 25 -11.83 -7.15 0.55
N VAL A 26 -10.89 -7.25 -0.39
CA VAL A 26 -9.79 -8.20 -0.22
C VAL A 26 -8.97 -7.72 0.98
N THR A 27 -8.75 -8.55 1.99
CA THR A 27 -8.04 -8.18 3.23
C THR A 27 -6.67 -8.84 3.35
N ALA A 28 -6.45 -9.93 2.62
CA ALA A 28 -5.15 -10.56 2.48
C ALA A 28 -5.09 -11.41 1.20
N ILE A 29 -3.87 -11.61 0.69
CA ILE A 29 -3.59 -12.55 -0.40
C ILE A 29 -2.52 -13.52 0.08
N ASP A 30 -2.74 -14.82 -0.12
CA ASP A 30 -1.74 -15.87 0.11
C ASP A 30 -1.37 -16.51 -1.24
N PRO A 31 -0.22 -16.11 -1.84
CA PRO A 31 0.25 -16.67 -3.11
C PRO A 31 0.61 -18.16 -3.02
N THR A 32 1.02 -18.64 -1.84
CA THR A 32 1.47 -20.02 -1.63
C THR A 32 0.31 -21.00 -1.79
N ASN A 33 -0.85 -20.60 -1.27
CA ASN A 33 -2.08 -21.38 -1.34
C ASN A 33 -3.04 -20.90 -2.45
N ASN A 34 -2.65 -19.87 -3.21
CA ASN A 34 -3.49 -19.20 -4.19
C ASN A 34 -4.85 -18.78 -3.60
N THR A 35 -4.81 -18.14 -2.42
CA THR A 35 -6.01 -17.73 -1.66
C THR A 35 -6.14 -16.21 -1.64
N VAL A 36 -7.38 -15.74 -1.79
CA VAL A 36 -7.77 -14.34 -1.60
C VAL A 36 -8.74 -14.29 -0.43
N VAL A 37 -8.38 -13.58 0.64
CA VAL A 37 -9.20 -13.42 1.84
C VAL A 37 -10.07 -12.20 1.66
N LEU A 38 -11.36 -12.33 1.94
CA LEU A 38 -12.31 -11.23 1.92
C LEU A 38 -12.76 -10.92 3.34
N GLY A 39 -12.78 -9.64 3.70
CA GLY A 39 -13.29 -9.14 4.96
C GLY A 39 -14.01 -7.82 4.78
N ASP A 40 -14.37 -7.18 5.89
CA ASP A 40 -14.91 -5.83 5.88
C ASP A 40 -13.80 -4.78 5.85
N GLU A 41 -14.19 -3.51 5.92
CA GLU A 41 -13.25 -2.39 5.88
C GLU A 41 -12.38 -2.31 7.13
N SER A 42 -12.88 -2.77 8.28
CA SER A 42 -12.12 -2.79 9.54
C SER A 42 -11.07 -3.91 9.57
N ASP A 43 -11.30 -4.99 8.82
CA ASP A 43 -10.33 -6.08 8.64
C ASP A 43 -9.11 -5.69 7.79
N LEU A 44 -9.12 -4.51 7.15
CA LEU A 44 -7.93 -3.92 6.54
C LEU A 44 -7.05 -3.35 7.66
N GLU A 45 -6.23 -4.19 8.28
CA GLU A 45 -5.22 -3.74 9.24
C GLU A 45 -4.39 -2.59 8.62
N GLN A 46 -4.53 -1.38 9.17
CA GLN A 46 -3.93 -0.19 8.58
C GLN A 46 -2.42 -0.16 8.87
N ASN A 47 -1.64 -0.50 7.86
CA ASN A 47 -0.20 -0.32 7.86
C ASN A 47 0.11 1.00 7.17
N ASP A 48 0.06 2.09 7.92
CA ASP A 48 0.38 3.42 7.41
C ASP A 48 1.85 3.75 7.70
N MET A 49 2.50 4.45 6.77
CA MET A 49 3.86 4.96 6.91
C MET A 49 3.91 6.43 6.49
N MET A 50 4.56 7.24 7.31
CA MET A 50 4.78 8.65 7.01
C MET A 50 6.15 8.87 6.36
N VAL A 51 6.15 9.55 5.22
CA VAL A 51 7.35 9.89 4.45
C VAL A 51 7.46 11.42 4.33
N ALA A 52 8.65 11.94 4.60
CA ALA A 52 8.93 13.37 4.53
C ALA A 52 10.13 13.69 3.65
N LYS A 53 10.37 14.98 3.39
CA LYS A 53 11.44 15.45 2.50
C LYS A 53 11.34 14.78 1.13
N ILE A 54 10.16 14.85 0.53
CA ILE A 54 9.89 14.18 -0.73
C ILE A 54 10.72 14.82 -1.83
N ASN A 55 11.41 13.97 -2.58
CA ASN A 55 12.03 14.30 -3.85
C ASN A 55 11.22 13.65 -4.97
N TRP A 56 10.58 14.49 -5.77
CA TRP A 56 9.76 14.11 -6.90
C TRP A 56 10.62 13.91 -8.16
N ILE A 57 10.26 12.92 -8.99
CA ILE A 57 11.03 12.55 -10.19
C ILE A 57 10.15 12.56 -11.44
N LYS A 58 9.04 11.81 -11.45
CA LYS A 58 8.17 11.68 -12.62
C LYS A 58 7.14 12.81 -12.74
N TYR A 59 6.60 13.23 -11.62
CA TYR A 59 5.54 14.23 -11.48
C TYR A 59 5.91 15.20 -10.37
N ASP A 60 5.39 16.42 -10.37
CA ASP A 60 5.64 17.41 -9.30
C ASP A 60 4.83 17.15 -8.00
N GLY A 61 4.10 16.03 -7.95
CA GLY A 61 3.22 15.65 -6.85
C GLY A 61 2.38 14.41 -7.16
N ILE A 62 1.42 14.12 -6.28
CA ILE A 62 0.49 12.99 -6.43
C ILE A 62 -0.96 13.45 -6.20
N SER A 63 -1.91 12.67 -6.71
CA SER A 63 -3.30 12.72 -6.28
C SER A 63 -3.55 11.78 -5.11
N ASP A 64 -4.44 12.16 -4.19
CA ASP A 64 -4.82 11.29 -3.08
C ASP A 64 -5.41 9.97 -3.57
N GLY A 65 -4.94 8.87 -2.98
CA GLY A 65 -5.32 7.52 -3.39
C GLY A 65 -4.50 6.95 -4.55
N MET A 66 -3.50 7.69 -5.07
CA MET A 66 -2.62 7.18 -6.13
C MET A 66 -1.98 5.85 -5.71
N GLU A 67 -2.16 4.82 -6.54
CA GLU A 67 -1.56 3.52 -6.32
C GLU A 67 -0.07 3.54 -6.70
N ALA A 68 0.77 2.95 -5.85
CA ALA A 68 2.19 2.82 -6.09
C ALA A 68 2.75 1.56 -5.44
N ILE A 69 3.83 1.03 -6.00
CA ILE A 69 4.70 0.09 -5.29
C ILE A 69 5.66 0.91 -4.43
N THR A 70 5.56 0.77 -3.12
CA THR A 70 6.43 1.45 -2.16
C THR A 70 7.53 0.50 -1.68
N ARG A 71 8.78 0.87 -1.95
CA ARG A 71 9.97 0.18 -1.45
C ARG A 71 10.54 0.91 -0.25
N ILE A 72 10.64 0.22 0.88
CA ILE A 72 11.19 0.76 2.13
C ILE A 72 12.61 0.24 2.43
N ARG A 73 13.10 -0.71 1.64
CA ARG A 73 14.44 -1.32 1.74
C ARG A 73 14.99 -1.54 0.33
N TYR A 74 16.29 -1.31 0.14
CA TYR A 74 16.94 -1.41 -1.17
C TYR A 74 16.77 -2.80 -1.85
N LYS A 75 16.81 -3.88 -1.06
CA LYS A 75 16.71 -5.26 -1.58
C LYS A 75 15.28 -5.79 -1.64
N ASP A 76 14.30 -4.99 -1.24
CA ASP A 76 12.90 -5.40 -1.22
C ASP A 76 12.22 -5.09 -2.57
N ARG A 77 11.34 -5.98 -3.01
CA ARG A 77 10.50 -5.76 -4.20
C ARG A 77 9.51 -4.61 -3.97
N GLY A 78 9.21 -4.31 -2.71
CA GLY A 78 8.23 -3.32 -2.29
C GLY A 78 6.85 -3.93 -2.12
N ALA A 79 5.98 -3.19 -1.44
CA ALA A 79 4.60 -3.56 -1.22
C ALA A 79 3.69 -2.55 -1.91
N LEU A 80 2.54 -3.02 -2.38
CA LEU A 80 1.55 -2.13 -2.95
C LEU A 80 0.97 -1.21 -1.87
N SER A 81 0.74 0.03 -2.24
CA SER A 81 0.24 1.07 -1.35
C SER A 81 -0.57 2.13 -2.08
N ASN A 82 -1.44 2.82 -1.37
CA ASN A 82 -1.98 4.11 -1.80
C ASN A 82 -1.23 5.25 -1.13
N LEU A 83 -0.98 6.31 -1.89
CA LEU A 83 -0.33 7.51 -1.41
C LEU A 83 -1.35 8.64 -1.19
N TYR A 84 -1.20 9.36 -0.09
CA TYR A 84 -2.04 10.50 0.27
C TYR A 84 -1.18 11.70 0.65
N ASN A 85 -1.61 12.89 0.23
CA ASN A 85 -0.99 14.13 0.65
C ASN A 85 -1.42 14.45 2.08
N GLU A 86 -0.47 14.84 2.92
CA GLU A 86 -0.74 15.39 4.24
C GLU A 86 -0.61 16.93 4.22
N PRO A 87 -1.35 17.66 5.08
CA PRO A 87 -1.35 19.13 5.07
C PRO A 87 0.02 19.80 5.25
N ASP A 88 0.99 19.09 5.80
CA ASP A 88 2.35 19.58 6.04
C ASP A 88 3.37 19.14 4.98
N GLY A 89 2.89 18.69 3.81
CA GLY A 89 3.73 18.32 2.67
C GLY A 89 4.40 16.95 2.82
N ARG A 90 3.98 16.15 3.81
CA ARG A 90 4.35 14.74 3.92
C ARG A 90 3.44 13.87 3.07
N ILE A 91 3.89 12.63 2.86
CA ILE A 91 3.13 11.61 2.15
C ILE A 91 2.86 10.46 3.11
N ARG A 92 1.58 10.14 3.27
CA ARG A 92 1.16 8.92 3.95
C ARG A 92 1.02 7.81 2.92
N ALA A 93 1.85 6.78 3.06
CA ALA A 93 1.74 5.55 2.30
C ALA A 93 0.94 4.53 3.12
N ARG A 94 -0.24 4.16 2.63
CA ARG A 94 -1.08 3.11 3.21
C ARG A 94 -0.83 1.82 2.48
N PHE A 95 -0.26 0.85 3.15
CA PHE A 95 0.02 -0.46 2.56
C PHE A 95 -1.20 -1.36 2.58
N TYR A 96 -1.34 -2.15 1.53
CA TYR A 96 -2.40 -3.11 1.45
C TYR A 96 -2.08 -4.40 2.23
N GLU A 97 -0.81 -4.76 2.41
CA GLU A 97 -0.41 -5.91 3.23
C GLU A 97 0.46 -5.47 4.41
N ASN A 98 0.51 -6.29 5.47
CA ASN A 98 1.31 -6.01 6.65
C ASN A 98 2.80 -6.05 6.32
N VAL A 99 3.43 -4.87 6.30
CA VAL A 99 4.85 -4.73 5.97
C VAL A 99 5.66 -5.00 7.23
N LYS A 100 6.37 -6.14 7.26
CA LYS A 100 7.18 -6.52 8.43
C LYS A 100 8.28 -5.50 8.70
N SER A 101 8.08 -4.71 9.75
CA SER A 101 9.05 -3.83 10.39
C SER A 101 9.56 -2.68 9.49
N ILE A 102 8.94 -1.52 9.66
CA ILE A 102 9.44 -0.24 9.14
C ILE A 102 10.66 0.15 9.97
N ALA A 103 11.86 -0.01 9.41
CA ALA A 103 13.09 0.37 10.10
C ALA A 103 13.26 1.90 10.04
N PRO A 104 13.36 2.60 11.19
CA PRO A 104 13.57 4.04 11.21
C PRO A 104 14.93 4.42 10.61
N GLY A 105 14.99 5.51 9.83
CA GLY A 105 16.23 5.97 9.19
C GLY A 105 16.47 5.42 7.77
N GLN A 106 15.51 4.70 7.20
CA GLN A 106 15.51 4.29 5.80
C GLN A 106 14.70 5.27 4.92
N SER A 107 14.91 5.20 3.61
CA SER A 107 14.13 5.95 2.62
C SER A 107 13.01 5.09 2.04
N ALA A 108 11.88 5.71 1.75
CA ALA A 108 10.80 5.13 0.95
C ALA A 108 10.91 5.64 -0.49
N VAL A 109 10.71 4.76 -1.47
CA VAL A 109 10.65 5.09 -2.89
C VAL A 109 9.37 4.55 -3.48
N PHE A 110 8.65 5.40 -4.22
CA PHE A 110 7.37 5.12 -4.83
C PHE A 110 7.53 4.86 -6.32
N TYR A 111 6.94 3.78 -6.81
CA TYR A 111 7.01 3.36 -8.21
C TYR A 111 5.64 3.23 -8.85
N GLU A 112 5.56 3.66 -10.12
CA GLU A 112 4.47 3.37 -11.04
C GLU A 112 5.01 2.43 -12.13
N GLY A 113 4.68 1.14 -12.05
CA GLY A 113 5.32 0.14 -12.89
C GLY A 113 6.84 0.11 -12.65
N ASN A 114 7.62 0.50 -13.67
CA ASN A 114 9.08 0.57 -13.61
C ASN A 114 9.62 1.99 -13.36
N ASP A 115 8.75 3.01 -13.37
CA ASP A 115 9.16 4.40 -13.23
C ASP A 115 9.15 4.82 -11.76
N VAL A 116 10.13 5.62 -11.37
CA VAL A 116 10.18 6.23 -10.04
C VAL A 116 9.30 7.48 -10.03
N ILE A 117 8.25 7.47 -9.21
CA ILE A 117 7.42 8.66 -8.98
C ILE A 117 8.23 9.67 -8.14
N GLY A 118 8.80 9.19 -7.03
CA GLY A 118 9.56 9.98 -6.08
C GLY A 118 9.93 9.16 -4.84
N GLY A 119 10.47 9.82 -3.82
CA GLY A 119 10.81 9.17 -2.56
C GLY A 119 11.26 10.14 -1.49
N GLY A 120 11.40 9.67 -0.26
CA GLY A 120 11.76 10.51 0.87
C GLY A 120 12.18 9.71 2.10
N ASN A 121 12.32 10.40 3.22
CA ASN A 121 12.76 9.81 4.48
C ASN A 121 11.57 9.29 5.28
N ILE A 122 11.70 8.07 5.78
CA ILE A 122 10.70 7.47 6.68
C ILE A 122 10.86 8.10 8.06
N LEU A 123 9.80 8.73 8.57
CA LEU A 123 9.84 9.49 9.83
C LEU A 123 9.78 8.64 11.11
N ARG A 124 9.90 7.31 11.02
CA ARG A 124 9.55 6.27 12.02
C ARG A 124 8.09 5.87 11.86
N GLY A 125 7.86 4.59 11.58
CA GLY A 125 6.51 4.04 11.46
C GLY A 125 5.86 3.96 12.84
N GLU A 126 4.90 4.82 13.11
CA GLU A 126 3.84 4.44 14.03
C GLU A 126 2.96 3.46 13.25
N LEU A 127 3.08 2.17 13.56
CA LEU A 127 1.94 1.29 13.39
C LEU A 127 0.87 1.88 14.29
N ILE A 128 -0.06 2.64 13.71
CA ILE A 128 -1.28 3.02 14.42
C ILE A 128 -2.07 1.72 14.54
N LEU A 129 -1.77 0.96 15.59
CA LEU A 129 -2.60 -0.13 16.05
C LEU A 129 -3.83 0.53 16.66
N SER A 130 -4.91 0.62 15.89
CA SER A 130 -6.25 0.92 16.43
C SER A 130 -6.87 -0.33 17.00
#